data_AF-A0A1E7YYD7-F1
#
_entry.id   AF-A0A1E7YYD7-F1
#
_cell.length_a   1.000
_cell.length_b   1.000
_cell.length_c   1.000
_cell.angle_alpha   90.00
_cell.angle_beta   90.00
_cell.angle_gamma   90.00
#
_symmetry.space_group_name_H-M   'P 1'
#
loop_
_entity.id
_entity.type
_entity.pdbx_description
1 polymer ?
#
loop_
_entity_poly.entity_id
_entity_poly.type
_entity_poly.pdbx_seq_one_letter_code
_entity_poly.pdbx_strand_id
1 'polypeptide(L)'
;MQKNVGVSKERKGSFESNGKEPFSERLKTLMHGRNIKQCADDWDIKLSTLKNYFSRLEARPRYEVLSKISNKEKVSIEWLLNGVGSNEPSSQQKNTPNAKILWLNRLTEMLELLSDEDVEALTRQLTLKGVETILYLLDDDNIKLLRLDRVMKEKVLGLQPRTPEEVARDDEEARECGPDTEGETLPQSLASNSKRAG
;
A
#
# COMPACT_ATOMS: atom_id res chain seq x y z
N MET A 1 -25.10 57.27 -49.79
CA MET A 1 -25.84 56.68 -48.65
C MET A 1 -25.90 55.17 -48.83
N GLN A 2 -25.83 54.46 -47.71
CA GLN A 2 -26.04 53.03 -47.48
C GLN A 2 -24.82 52.10 -47.53
N LYS A 3 -24.81 51.28 -46.47
CA LYS A 3 -23.77 50.46 -45.86
C LYS A 3 -23.78 49.04 -46.46
N ASN A 4 -22.65 48.35 -46.39
CA ASN A 4 -22.58 46.89 -46.16
C ASN A 4 -21.19 46.59 -45.56
N VAL A 5 -21.04 46.71 -44.24
CA VAL A 5 -21.12 45.62 -43.25
C VAL A 5 -20.30 44.41 -43.68
N GLY A 6 -19.13 44.29 -43.06
CA GLY A 6 -18.18 43.21 -43.27
C GLY A 6 -18.66 41.88 -42.71
N VAL A 7 -18.24 40.82 -43.39
CA VAL A 7 -18.20 39.47 -42.85
C VAL A 7 -16.76 39.00 -42.97
N SER A 8 -15.95 39.34 -41.97
CA SER A 8 -14.69 38.64 -41.74
C SER A 8 -15.04 37.35 -41.01
N LYS A 9 -15.08 36.26 -41.78
CA LYS A 9 -15.29 34.90 -41.30
C LYS A 9 -14.16 34.54 -40.34
N GLU A 10 -14.41 34.63 -39.04
CA GLU A 10 -13.49 34.14 -38.02
C GLU A 10 -13.27 32.64 -38.26
N ARG A 11 -12.00 32.28 -38.54
CA ARG A 11 -11.57 30.89 -38.53
C ARG A 11 -11.56 30.44 -37.07
N LYS A 12 -12.60 29.73 -36.63
CA LYS A 12 -12.55 28.94 -35.40
C LYS A 12 -11.44 27.89 -35.58
N GLY A 13 -10.28 28.17 -35.00
CA GLY A 13 -9.23 27.18 -34.83
C GLY A 13 -9.78 26.08 -33.93
N SER A 14 -10.04 24.92 -34.52
CA SER A 14 -10.34 23.69 -33.79
C SER A 14 -9.04 23.21 -33.15
N PHE A 15 -8.70 23.73 -31.98
CA PHE A 15 -7.76 23.04 -31.11
C PHE A 15 -8.57 22.11 -30.22
N GLU A 16 -8.54 20.82 -30.53
CA GLU A 16 -8.76 19.79 -29.54
C GLU A 16 -7.64 19.92 -28.50
N SER A 17 -7.88 20.69 -27.44
CA SER A 17 -6.92 20.96 -26.37
C SER A 17 -6.80 19.78 -25.40
N ASN A 18 -6.63 18.57 -25.92
CA ASN A 18 -6.30 17.40 -25.12
C ASN A 18 -4.82 17.03 -25.26
N GLY A 19 -3.98 18.03 -25.56
CA GLY A 19 -2.54 17.93 -25.43
C GLY A 19 -2.17 18.18 -23.97
N LYS A 20 -1.46 17.22 -23.36
CA LYS A 20 -0.85 17.40 -22.03
C LYS A 20 -0.13 18.75 -22.00
N GLU A 21 -0.44 19.59 -21.01
CA GLU A 21 0.21 20.90 -20.88
C GLU A 21 1.75 20.73 -20.93
N PRO A 22 2.49 21.64 -21.57
CA PRO A 22 3.95 21.56 -21.60
C PRO A 22 4.54 21.79 -20.20
N PHE A 23 5.72 21.23 -19.95
CA PHE A 23 6.44 21.37 -18.67
C PHE A 23 6.63 22.84 -18.26
N SER A 24 6.84 23.73 -19.24
CA SER A 24 7.03 25.17 -19.04
C SER A 24 5.81 25.87 -18.44
N GLU A 25 4.58 25.47 -18.80
CA GLU A 25 3.34 26.07 -18.28
C GLU A 25 3.08 25.68 -16.82
N ARG A 26 3.35 24.43 -16.46
CA ARG A 26 3.32 23.98 -15.06
C ARG A 26 4.37 24.71 -14.22
N LEU A 27 5.57 24.87 -14.76
CA LEU A 27 6.64 25.60 -14.09
C LEU A 27 6.25 27.06 -13.86
N LYS A 28 5.59 27.69 -14.83
CA LYS A 28 5.06 29.06 -14.71
C LYS A 28 4.02 29.17 -13.60
N THR A 29 3.17 28.16 -13.44
CA THR A 29 2.18 28.09 -12.35
C THR A 29 2.88 28.08 -10.98
N LEU A 30 3.96 27.32 -10.82
CA LEU A 30 4.74 27.25 -9.57
C LEU A 30 5.54 28.51 -9.25
N MET A 31 5.79 29.38 -10.24
CA MET A 31 6.50 30.62 -9.97
C MET A 31 5.68 31.58 -9.09
N HIS A 32 4.35 31.48 -9.07
CA HIS A 32 3.47 32.34 -8.27
C HIS A 32 3.80 33.85 -8.41
N GLY A 33 4.22 34.29 -9.60
CA GLY A 33 4.62 35.67 -9.88
C GLY A 33 6.07 36.04 -9.51
N ARG A 34 6.87 35.13 -8.95
CA ARG A 34 8.31 35.33 -8.73
C ARG A 34 9.06 35.47 -10.06
N ASN A 35 10.20 36.15 -10.04
CA ASN A 35 11.06 36.24 -11.21
C ASN A 35 11.85 34.92 -11.41
N ILE A 36 12.31 34.66 -12.64
CA ILE A 36 13.03 33.42 -12.99
C ILE A 36 14.32 33.26 -12.17
N LYS A 37 15.03 34.36 -11.89
CA LYS A 37 16.28 34.31 -11.11
C LYS A 37 16.02 33.89 -9.66
N GLN A 38 14.98 34.45 -9.04
CA GLN A 38 14.54 34.10 -7.69
C GLN A 38 14.15 32.62 -7.62
N CYS A 39 13.40 32.11 -8.60
CA CYS A 39 13.04 30.69 -8.62
C CYS A 39 14.25 29.78 -8.82
N ALA A 40 15.23 30.20 -9.63
CA ALA A 40 16.48 29.47 -9.82
C ALA A 40 17.26 29.35 -8.50
N ASP A 41 17.32 30.45 -7.74
CA ASP A 41 17.98 30.50 -6.43
C ASP A 41 17.20 29.68 -5.38
N ASP A 42 15.86 29.83 -5.30
CA ASP A 42 14.99 29.13 -4.35
C ASP A 42 14.99 27.59 -4.56
N TRP A 43 15.03 27.15 -5.83
CA TRP A 43 15.03 25.75 -6.22
C TRP A 43 16.43 25.14 -6.30
N ASP A 44 17.48 25.92 -6.08
CA ASP A 44 18.88 25.49 -6.20
C ASP A 44 19.20 24.89 -7.58
N ILE A 45 18.80 25.59 -8.64
CA ILE A 45 19.00 25.22 -10.05
C ILE A 45 19.71 26.34 -10.80
N LYS A 46 20.61 26.01 -11.73
CA LYS A 46 21.28 27.00 -12.57
C LYS A 46 20.27 27.80 -13.39
N LEU A 47 20.41 29.14 -13.40
CA LEU A 47 19.54 30.05 -14.14
C LEU A 47 19.43 29.70 -15.64
N SER A 48 20.52 29.25 -16.26
CA SER A 48 20.52 28.80 -17.66
C SER A 48 19.65 27.57 -17.89
N THR A 49 19.67 26.62 -16.95
CA THR A 49 18.83 25.42 -16.97
C THR A 49 17.36 25.79 -16.88
N LEU A 50 17.00 26.67 -15.95
CA LEU A 50 15.61 27.09 -15.78
C LEU A 50 15.10 27.89 -17.00
N LYS A 51 15.91 28.80 -17.54
CA LYS A 51 15.57 29.53 -18.78
C LYS A 51 15.38 28.59 -19.98
N ASN A 52 16.21 27.57 -20.11
CA ASN A 52 16.10 26.58 -21.19
C ASN A 52 14.73 25.87 -21.18
N TYR A 53 14.19 25.59 -19.99
CA TYR A 53 12.87 24.98 -19.87
C TYR A 53 11.72 25.89 -20.30
N PHE A 54 11.86 27.20 -20.18
CA PHE A 54 10.88 28.15 -20.72
C PHE A 54 11.04 28.39 -22.23
N SER A 55 12.25 28.22 -22.78
CA SER A 55 12.52 28.43 -24.20
C SER A 55 12.13 27.23 -25.09
N ARG A 56 12.00 26.02 -24.53
CA ARG A 56 11.70 24.79 -25.29
C ARG A 56 10.39 24.17 -24.82
N LEU A 57 9.45 23.98 -25.75
CA LEU A 57 8.15 23.34 -25.48
C LEU A 57 8.29 21.87 -25.05
N GLU A 58 9.29 21.16 -25.59
CA GLU A 58 9.54 19.73 -25.32
C GLU A 58 10.73 19.49 -24.36
N ALA A 59 10.98 20.44 -23.45
CA ALA A 59 12.03 20.27 -22.46
C ALA A 59 11.76 19.04 -21.56
N ARG A 60 12.69 18.07 -21.56
CA ARG A 60 12.70 16.95 -20.61
C ARG A 60 13.70 17.24 -19.48
N PRO A 61 13.24 17.71 -18.31
CA PRO A 61 14.12 17.93 -17.17
C PRO A 61 14.70 16.60 -16.65
N ARG A 62 15.92 16.65 -16.10
CA ARG A 62 16.51 15.49 -15.42
C ARG A 62 15.81 15.26 -14.08
N TYR A 63 15.82 14.01 -13.60
CA TYR A 63 15.21 13.63 -12.32
C TYR A 63 15.70 14.47 -11.14
N GLU A 64 17.00 14.77 -11.08
CA GLU A 64 17.58 15.61 -10.02
C GLU A 64 16.90 16.99 -9.94
N VAL A 65 16.64 17.60 -11.10
CA VAL A 65 16.03 18.92 -11.19
C VAL A 65 14.56 18.88 -10.79
N LEU A 66 13.84 17.83 -11.21
CA LEU A 66 12.46 17.57 -10.79
C LEU A 66 12.35 17.37 -9.29
N SER A 67 13.26 16.59 -8.70
CA SER A 67 13.29 16.32 -7.27
C SER A 67 13.52 17.60 -6.46
N LYS A 68 14.44 18.48 -6.90
CA LYS A 68 14.65 19.78 -6.25
C LYS A 68 13.40 20.66 -6.26
N ILE A 69 12.74 20.81 -7.41
CA ILE A 69 11.51 21.61 -7.54
C ILE A 69 10.40 20.99 -6.70
N SER A 70 10.21 19.68 -6.82
CA SER A 70 9.21 18.91 -6.07
C SER A 70 9.35 19.09 -4.56
N ASN A 71 10.57 19.01 -4.03
CA ASN A 71 10.83 19.14 -2.59
C ASN A 71 10.59 20.56 -2.06
N LYS A 72 10.85 21.58 -2.88
CA LYS A 72 10.74 23.00 -2.53
C LYS A 72 9.31 23.51 -2.64
N GLU A 73 8.67 23.27 -3.76
CA GLU A 73 7.30 23.70 -4.04
C GLU A 73 6.25 22.73 -3.47
N LYS A 74 6.71 21.60 -2.92
CA LYS A 74 5.85 20.53 -2.41
C LYS A 74 4.85 20.12 -3.49
N VAL A 75 5.34 19.56 -4.58
CA VAL A 75 4.51 19.03 -5.68
C VAL A 75 5.02 17.67 -6.09
N SER A 76 4.16 16.81 -6.63
CA SER A 76 4.62 15.50 -7.11
C SER A 76 5.44 15.61 -8.40
N ILE A 77 6.43 14.73 -8.56
CA ILE A 77 7.23 14.64 -9.79
C ILE A 77 6.36 14.24 -10.99
N GLU A 78 5.36 13.38 -10.76
CA GLU A 78 4.39 12.97 -11.78
C GLU A 78 3.52 14.14 -12.26
N TRP A 79 3.08 15.01 -11.35
CA TRP A 79 2.38 16.24 -11.73
C TRP A 79 3.28 17.16 -12.55
N LEU A 80 4.54 17.36 -12.13
CA LEU A 80 5.53 18.14 -12.88
C LEU A 80 5.73 17.60 -14.31
N LEU A 81 5.81 16.29 -14.50
CA LEU A 81 6.09 15.69 -15.81
C LEU A 81 4.86 15.56 -16.72
N ASN A 82 3.77 15.06 -16.19
CA ASN A 82 2.63 14.60 -16.97
C ASN A 82 1.36 15.42 -16.73
N GLY A 83 1.35 16.33 -15.75
CA GLY A 83 0.14 17.00 -15.28
C GLY A 83 -0.87 16.06 -14.64
N VAL A 84 -0.46 14.82 -14.32
CA VAL A 84 -1.30 13.80 -13.70
C VAL A 84 -1.07 13.83 -12.19
N GLY A 85 -2.12 14.15 -11.42
CA GLY A 85 -2.08 14.27 -9.96
C GLY A 85 -2.50 15.65 -9.47
N SER A 86 -2.57 15.84 -8.15
CA SER A 86 -2.82 17.15 -7.54
C SER A 86 -1.55 18.02 -7.54
N ASN A 87 -1.75 19.34 -7.61
CA ASN A 87 -0.74 20.40 -7.45
C ASN A 87 -0.41 20.68 -5.97
N GLU A 88 -1.04 19.94 -5.07
CA GLU A 88 -0.73 19.97 -3.66
C GLU A 88 0.55 19.18 -3.39
N PRO A 89 1.21 19.42 -2.24
CA PRO A 89 2.14 18.45 -1.69
C PRO A 89 1.52 17.09 -1.89
N SER A 90 2.33 16.09 -2.19
CA SER A 90 2.02 14.81 -1.61
C SER A 90 2.01 15.02 -0.09
N SER A 91 0.90 15.55 0.45
CA SER A 91 0.32 15.04 1.67
C SER A 91 0.44 13.55 1.46
N GLN A 92 1.37 12.96 2.23
CA GLN A 92 1.57 11.53 2.34
C GLN A 92 0.26 10.90 1.97
N GLN A 93 0.25 10.19 0.84
CA GLN A 93 -0.96 9.62 0.31
C GLN A 93 -1.77 9.15 1.50
N LYS A 94 -2.96 9.74 1.75
CA LYS A 94 -4.01 9.03 2.49
C LYS A 94 -4.49 7.88 1.60
N ASN A 95 -3.55 7.11 1.05
CA ASN A 95 -3.71 5.69 0.91
C ASN A 95 -3.94 5.28 2.35
N THR A 96 -5.19 5.01 2.71
CA THR A 96 -5.49 3.97 3.70
C THR A 96 -4.37 2.94 3.59
N PRO A 97 -3.51 2.80 4.61
CA PRO A 97 -2.30 2.05 4.45
C PRO A 97 -2.72 0.67 3.97
N ASN A 98 -2.34 0.35 2.73
CA ASN A 98 -2.72 -0.90 2.11
C ASN A 98 -2.33 -1.97 3.13
N ALA A 99 -3.30 -2.75 3.62
CA ALA A 99 -3.04 -3.70 4.70
C ALA A 99 -1.82 -4.58 4.38
N LYS A 100 -1.62 -4.87 3.08
CA LYS A 100 -0.43 -5.54 2.57
C LYS A 100 0.88 -4.79 2.84
N ILE A 101 0.94 -3.48 2.64
CA ILE A 101 2.15 -2.67 2.91
C ILE A 101 2.47 -2.66 4.40
N LEU A 102 1.45 -2.57 5.27
CA LEU A 102 1.67 -2.68 6.72
C LEU A 102 2.24 -4.04 7.11
N TRP A 103 1.70 -5.11 6.53
CA TRP A 103 2.14 -6.47 6.85
C TRP A 103 3.53 -6.75 6.29
N LEU A 104 3.87 -6.23 5.12
CA LEU A 104 5.22 -6.31 4.56
C LEU A 104 6.23 -5.57 5.43
N ASN A 105 5.93 -4.34 5.84
CA ASN A 105 6.80 -3.58 6.73
C ASN A 105 6.99 -4.30 8.07
N ARG A 106 5.93 -4.85 8.65
CA ARG A 106 6.01 -5.63 9.90
C ARG A 106 6.86 -6.90 9.73
N LEU A 107 6.77 -7.58 8.59
CA LEU A 107 7.62 -8.73 8.29
C LEU A 107 9.09 -8.30 8.13
N THR A 108 9.35 -7.18 7.48
CA THR A 108 10.71 -6.63 7.35
C THR A 108 11.30 -6.28 8.70
N GLU A 109 10.56 -5.55 9.55
CA GLU A 109 10.98 -5.23 10.91
C GLU A 109 11.27 -6.49 11.72
N MET A 110 10.39 -7.50 11.65
CA MET A 110 10.63 -8.79 12.30
C MET A 110 11.91 -9.46 11.81
N LEU A 111 12.15 -9.46 10.50
CA LEU A 111 13.34 -10.06 9.88
C LEU A 111 14.63 -9.32 10.26
N GLU A 112 14.58 -8.01 10.43
CA GLU A 112 15.71 -7.17 10.87
C GLU A 112 16.12 -7.41 12.33
N LEU A 113 15.21 -7.95 13.16
CA LEU A 113 15.52 -8.32 14.55
C LEU A 113 16.29 -9.64 14.68
N LEU A 114 16.30 -10.49 13.65
CA LEU A 114 17.00 -11.77 13.70
C LEU A 114 18.50 -11.58 13.54
N SER A 115 19.28 -12.44 14.22
CA SER A 115 20.72 -12.51 13.99
C SER A 115 21.03 -13.12 12.63
N ASP A 116 22.25 -12.91 12.11
CA ASP A 116 22.67 -13.50 10.85
C ASP A 116 22.53 -15.04 10.85
N GLU A 117 22.81 -15.69 12.00
CA GLU A 117 22.66 -17.14 12.19
C GLU A 117 21.18 -17.57 12.11
N ASP A 118 20.27 -16.81 12.71
CA ASP A 118 18.84 -17.12 12.67
C ASP A 118 18.23 -16.87 11.29
N VAL A 119 18.68 -15.83 10.57
CA VAL A 119 18.26 -15.56 9.18
C VAL A 119 18.71 -16.70 8.27
N GLU A 120 19.94 -17.19 8.44
CA GLU A 120 20.45 -18.34 7.69
C GLU A 120 19.65 -19.61 8.01
N ALA A 121 19.39 -19.88 9.30
CA ALA A 121 18.60 -21.02 9.73
C ALA A 121 17.16 -20.95 9.17
N LEU A 122 16.49 -19.80 9.24
CA LEU A 122 15.16 -19.57 8.68
C LEU A 122 15.15 -19.79 7.17
N THR A 123 16.12 -19.22 6.46
CA THR A 123 16.25 -19.36 5.00
C THR A 123 16.43 -20.81 4.61
N ARG A 124 17.26 -21.56 5.35
CA ARG A 124 17.48 -22.99 5.12
C ARG A 124 16.19 -23.79 5.34
N GLN A 125 15.45 -23.52 6.42
CA GLN A 125 14.19 -24.22 6.68
C GLN A 125 13.13 -23.91 5.63
N LEU A 126 12.97 -22.65 5.24
CA LEU A 126 12.04 -22.24 4.18
C LEU A 126 12.39 -22.94 2.86
N THR A 127 13.68 -23.01 2.53
CA THR A 127 14.16 -23.66 1.31
C THR A 127 13.89 -25.16 1.35
N LEU A 128 14.27 -25.86 2.43
CA LEU A 128 14.07 -27.30 2.54
C LEU A 128 12.59 -27.67 2.52
N LYS A 129 11.75 -26.96 3.28
CA LYS A 129 10.30 -27.19 3.30
C LYS A 129 9.62 -26.79 1.99
N GLY A 130 10.10 -25.73 1.35
CA GLY A 130 9.65 -25.33 0.02
C GLY A 130 9.94 -26.40 -1.02
N VAL A 131 11.18 -26.89 -1.08
CA VAL A 131 11.61 -27.97 -1.99
C VAL A 131 10.84 -29.26 -1.70
N GLU A 132 10.73 -29.68 -0.43
CA GLU A 132 9.95 -30.86 -0.02
C GLU A 132 8.51 -30.76 -0.51
N THR A 133 7.86 -29.61 -0.32
CA THR A 133 6.49 -29.38 -0.80
C THR A 133 6.40 -29.45 -2.32
N ILE A 134 7.31 -28.82 -3.05
CA ILE A 134 7.33 -28.87 -4.51
C ILE A 134 7.52 -30.30 -5.01
N LEU A 135 8.38 -31.09 -4.36
CA LEU A 135 8.57 -32.51 -4.70
C LEU A 135 7.30 -33.32 -4.48
N TYR A 136 6.56 -33.09 -3.39
CA TYR A 136 5.23 -33.68 -3.21
C TYR A 136 4.26 -33.28 -4.32
N LEU A 137 4.35 -32.04 -4.81
CA LEU A 137 3.53 -31.54 -5.90
C LEU A 137 3.96 -32.03 -7.29
N LEU A 138 5.09 -32.74 -7.43
CA LEU A 138 5.45 -33.38 -8.71
C LEU A 138 4.63 -34.64 -8.98
N ASP A 139 4.04 -35.22 -7.94
CA ASP A 139 3.10 -36.32 -8.08
C ASP A 139 1.73 -35.78 -8.52
N ASP A 140 1.31 -36.17 -9.72
CA ASP A 140 0.03 -35.78 -10.30
C ASP A 140 -1.16 -36.14 -9.41
N ASP A 141 -1.07 -37.23 -8.64
CA ASP A 141 -2.13 -37.65 -7.73
C ASP A 141 -2.23 -36.70 -6.53
N ASN A 142 -1.11 -36.19 -6.02
CA ASN A 142 -1.13 -35.15 -4.98
C ASN A 142 -1.73 -33.84 -5.48
N ILE A 143 -1.45 -33.45 -6.74
CA ILE A 143 -2.09 -32.28 -7.37
C ILE A 143 -3.61 -32.52 -7.48
N LYS A 144 -4.03 -33.72 -7.92
CA LYS A 144 -5.46 -34.06 -8.03
C LYS A 144 -6.15 -34.00 -6.67
N LEU A 145 -5.52 -34.54 -5.61
CA LEU A 145 -6.03 -34.48 -4.24
C LEU A 145 -6.21 -33.03 -3.75
N LEU A 146 -5.24 -32.15 -4.02
CA LEU A 146 -5.33 -30.74 -3.66
C LEU A 146 -6.43 -29.98 -4.43
N ARG A 147 -6.77 -30.44 -5.63
CA ARG A 147 -7.84 -29.87 -6.46
C ARG A 147 -9.24 -30.40 -6.15
N LEU A 148 -9.35 -31.45 -5.33
CA LEU A 148 -10.65 -31.99 -4.93
C LEU A 148 -11.50 -30.91 -4.24
N ASP A 149 -12.82 -30.97 -4.49
CA ASP A 149 -13.79 -30.16 -3.79
C ASP A 149 -13.78 -30.47 -2.29
N ARG A 150 -14.16 -29.49 -1.47
CA ARG A 150 -14.13 -29.57 -0.02
C ARG A 150 -14.90 -30.79 0.51
N VAL A 151 -16.08 -31.07 -0.05
CA VAL A 151 -16.91 -32.23 0.35
C VAL A 151 -16.20 -33.56 0.10
N MET A 152 -15.44 -33.65 -1.00
CA MET A 152 -14.69 -34.85 -1.34
C MET A 152 -13.44 -34.98 -0.46
N LYS A 153 -12.75 -33.88 -0.15
CA LYS A 153 -11.64 -33.87 0.82
C LYS A 153 -12.10 -34.31 2.20
N GLU A 154 -13.24 -33.81 2.68
CA GLU A 154 -13.82 -34.17 3.97
C GLU A 154 -14.14 -35.67 4.03
N LYS A 155 -14.75 -36.22 2.97
CA LYS A 155 -15.00 -37.68 2.86
C LYS A 155 -13.72 -38.52 2.85
N VAL A 156 -12.69 -38.10 2.09
CA VAL A 156 -11.41 -38.82 1.99
C VAL A 156 -10.62 -38.76 3.31
N LEU A 157 -10.70 -37.64 4.03
CA LEU A 157 -10.08 -37.46 5.34
C LEU A 157 -10.87 -38.13 6.48
N GLY A 158 -12.04 -38.73 6.19
CA GLY A 158 -12.90 -39.33 7.21
C GLY A 158 -13.56 -38.31 8.14
N LEU A 159 -13.61 -37.04 7.74
CA LEU A 159 -14.33 -36.00 8.45
C LEU A 159 -15.83 -36.27 8.25
N GLN A 160 -16.48 -36.86 9.25
CA GLN A 160 -17.93 -37.03 9.27
C GLN A 160 -18.58 -35.64 9.10
N PRO A 161 -19.65 -35.51 8.30
CA PRO A 161 -20.43 -34.28 8.30
C PRO A 161 -20.91 -34.05 9.73
N ARG A 162 -20.54 -32.90 10.30
CA ARG A 162 -20.95 -32.53 11.66
C ARG A 162 -22.45 -32.73 11.79
N THR A 163 -22.85 -33.59 12.70
CA THR A 163 -24.27 -33.78 13.00
C THR A 163 -24.82 -32.48 13.58
N PRO A 164 -26.11 -32.14 13.39
CA PRO A 164 -26.73 -30.98 14.04
C PRO A 164 -26.55 -30.99 15.56
N GLU A 165 -26.45 -32.20 16.14
CA GLU A 165 -26.21 -32.45 17.56
C GLU A 165 -24.78 -32.06 17.99
N GLU A 166 -23.77 -32.25 17.14
CA GLU A 166 -22.39 -31.81 17.41
C GLU A 166 -22.26 -30.29 17.36
N VAL A 167 -22.93 -29.63 16.41
CA VAL A 167 -22.97 -28.16 16.33
C VAL A 167 -23.68 -27.58 17.56
N ALA A 168 -24.76 -28.23 18.01
CA ALA A 168 -25.48 -27.82 19.21
C ALA A 168 -24.63 -27.97 20.50
N ARG A 169 -23.82 -29.03 20.59
CA ARG A 169 -22.88 -29.23 21.73
C ARG A 169 -21.78 -28.18 21.76
N ASP A 170 -21.17 -27.87 20.62
CA ASP A 170 -20.13 -26.83 20.53
C ASP A 170 -20.70 -25.43 20.86
N ASP A 171 -21.94 -25.15 20.44
CA ASP A 171 -22.67 -23.91 20.73
C ASP A 171 -23.11 -23.80 22.20
N GLU A 172 -23.27 -24.92 22.90
CA GLU A 172 -23.59 -24.99 24.32
C GLU A 172 -22.31 -24.86 25.16
N GLU A 173 -21.22 -25.52 24.77
CA GLU A 173 -19.88 -25.39 25.36
C GLU A 173 -19.34 -23.94 25.21
N ALA A 174 -19.59 -23.29 24.08
CA ALA A 174 -19.27 -21.87 23.87
C ALA A 174 -20.15 -20.89 24.67
N ARG A 175 -21.34 -21.33 25.13
CA ARG A 175 -22.19 -20.56 26.05
C ARG A 175 -21.82 -20.80 27.52
N GLU A 176 -21.29 -21.97 27.85
CA GLU A 176 -20.81 -22.31 29.19
C GLU A 176 -19.49 -21.60 29.53
N CYS A 177 -18.65 -21.26 28.54
CA CYS A 177 -17.55 -20.31 28.71
C CYS A 177 -18.04 -18.84 28.62
N GLY A 178 -18.86 -18.43 29.60
CA GLY A 178 -19.11 -17.01 29.85
C GLY A 178 -17.81 -16.27 30.22
N PRO A 179 -17.73 -14.93 30.03
CA PRO A 179 -16.54 -14.19 30.42
C PRO A 179 -16.43 -14.26 31.95
N ASP A 180 -15.43 -14.98 32.44
CA ASP A 180 -15.01 -14.92 33.85
C ASP A 180 -14.70 -13.45 34.18
N THR A 181 -15.71 -12.79 34.73
CA THR A 181 -15.64 -11.39 35.14
C THR A 181 -15.39 -11.39 36.64
N GLU A 182 -14.21 -11.76 37.10
CA GLU A 182 -13.83 -11.51 38.50
C GLU A 182 -12.37 -11.06 38.59
N GLY A 183 -12.17 -9.75 38.39
CA GLY A 183 -11.13 -9.05 39.13
C GLY A 183 -11.69 -8.70 40.51
N GLU A 184 -11.13 -9.29 41.56
CA GLU A 184 -10.61 -8.58 42.76
C GLU A 184 -10.14 -9.56 43.84
N THR A 185 -8.94 -9.30 44.34
CA THR A 185 -8.20 -10.06 45.33
C THR A 185 -8.63 -9.83 46.79
N LEU A 186 -8.74 -10.94 47.54
CA LEU A 186 -8.32 -11.19 48.95
C LEU A 186 -9.12 -10.55 50.11
N PRO A 187 -8.91 -10.98 51.40
CA PRO A 187 -8.66 -12.31 52.00
C PRO A 187 -9.53 -12.57 53.26
N GLN A 188 -9.32 -13.72 53.94
CA GLN A 188 -9.71 -14.11 55.33
C GLN A 188 -10.57 -15.40 55.34
N SER A 189 -10.44 -16.37 56.25
CA SER A 189 -9.54 -16.62 57.37
C SER A 189 -9.67 -18.11 57.77
N LEU A 190 -8.62 -18.59 58.41
CA LEU A 190 -8.39 -19.86 59.09
C LEU A 190 -9.62 -20.48 59.81
N ALA A 191 -9.85 -21.77 59.60
CA ALA A 191 -10.22 -22.70 60.67
C ALA A 191 -9.90 -24.16 60.28
N SER A 192 -8.78 -24.62 60.81
CA SER A 192 -8.44 -26.02 61.06
C SER A 192 -9.59 -26.78 61.74
N ASN A 193 -9.83 -28.04 61.35
CA ASN A 193 -10.10 -29.09 62.33
C ASN A 193 -9.68 -30.48 61.84
N SER A 194 -8.83 -31.08 62.67
CA SER A 194 -8.38 -32.46 62.65
C SER A 194 -9.42 -33.36 63.31
N LYS A 195 -9.63 -34.57 62.77
CA LYS A 195 -9.88 -35.86 63.47
C LYS A 195 -10.27 -36.92 62.43
N ARG A 196 -9.46 -37.93 62.09
CA ARG A 196 -9.04 -39.16 62.83
C ARG A 196 -10.07 -40.30 62.73
N ALA A 197 -9.64 -41.34 62.01
CA ALA A 197 -9.85 -42.79 62.15
C ALA A 197 -11.27 -43.38 62.31
N GLY A 198 -11.55 -44.32 61.40
CA GLY A 198 -12.45 -45.46 61.54
C GLY A 198 -12.04 -46.49 60.52
#